data_AF-A0AAE3FM67-F1
#
_entry.id   AF-A0AAE3FM67-F1
#
_cell.length_a   1.000
_cell.length_b   1.000
_cell.length_c   1.000
_cell.angle_alpha   90.00
_cell.angle_beta   90.00
_cell.angle_gamma   90.00
#
_symmetry.space_group_name_H-M   'P 1'
#
loop_
_entity.id
_entity.type
_entity.pdbx_description
1 polymer ?
#
loop_
_entity_poly.entity_id
_entity_poly.type
_entity_poly.pdbx_seq_one_letter_code
_entity_poly.pdbx_strand_id
1 'polypeptide(L)'
;MKLKVRNHGLYMLGVFSYVISLSPFLGVNALRALVLLPIVAYTLPVLEKIQPKFMTMKVGHSDVLLAVIAGLPYVLLWPSPYLLVPGALLAATLLFYYFRNTLWGNVLGTTFIASLSFLWALFAENGFLLPSAYWTLYVFTGAVYVEYKIPHRRLKAWVVRASWLSSVLVLSTLSVNYPILLLTLVEPSIRFLFPGQKLGSMKEIATLGRKGARRDALFLVILVSLSMLSHMLR
;
A
#
# COMPACT_ATOMS: atom_id res chain seq x y z
N MET A 1 -1.01 -33.09 -2.19
CA MET A 1 -1.13 -31.77 -1.54
C MET A 1 -1.21 -30.72 -2.64
N LYS A 2 -2.38 -30.12 -2.93
CA LYS A 2 -2.48 -29.07 -3.97
C LYS A 2 -1.78 -27.81 -3.42
N LEU A 3 -0.61 -27.48 -3.96
CA LEU A 3 0.07 -26.21 -3.69
C LEU A 3 -0.91 -25.08 -4.02
N LYS A 4 -1.45 -24.43 -3.00
CA LYS A 4 -2.33 -23.27 -3.14
C LYS A 4 -1.51 -22.17 -3.82
N VAL A 5 -1.97 -21.68 -4.97
CA VAL A 5 -1.33 -20.58 -5.68
C VAL A 5 -1.32 -19.37 -4.73
N ARG A 6 -0.14 -18.96 -4.26
CA ARG A 6 0.02 -17.83 -3.33
C ARG A 6 -0.41 -16.53 -4.00
N ASN A 7 -0.95 -15.59 -3.24
CA ASN A 7 -1.27 -14.25 -3.70
C ASN A 7 0.01 -13.41 -3.84
N HIS A 8 0.75 -13.62 -4.92
CA HIS A 8 2.04 -12.95 -5.20
C HIS A 8 1.95 -11.42 -5.12
N GLY A 9 0.80 -10.83 -5.48
CA GLY A 9 0.60 -9.37 -5.39
C GLY A 9 0.60 -8.87 -3.95
N LEU A 10 -0.07 -9.58 -3.04
CA LEU A 10 -0.07 -9.24 -1.61
C LEU A 10 1.34 -9.31 -1.00
N TYR A 11 2.08 -10.38 -1.30
CA TYR A 11 3.44 -10.53 -0.76
C TYR A 11 4.39 -9.45 -1.31
N MET A 12 4.31 -9.16 -2.61
CA MET A 12 5.12 -8.11 -3.22
C MET A 12 4.84 -6.74 -2.60
N LEU A 13 3.56 -6.39 -2.44
CA LEU A 13 3.13 -5.15 -1.78
C LEU A 13 3.64 -5.09 -0.34
N GLY A 14 3.52 -6.18 0.42
CA GLY A 14 4.03 -6.27 1.78
C GLY A 14 5.56 -6.08 1.87
N VAL A 15 6.32 -6.75 1.00
CA VAL A 15 7.78 -6.59 0.96
C VAL A 15 8.17 -5.15 0.60
N PHE A 16 7.49 -4.54 -0.37
CA PHE A 16 7.75 -3.16 -0.76
C PHE A 16 7.41 -2.18 0.36
N SER A 17 6.28 -2.35 1.04
CA SER A 17 5.93 -1.57 2.23
C SER A 17 6.96 -1.69 3.35
N TYR A 18 7.56 -2.89 3.52
CA TYR A 18 8.63 -3.10 4.50
C TYR A 18 9.88 -2.30 4.13
N VAL A 19 10.35 -2.41 2.89
CA VAL A 19 11.52 -1.64 2.43
C VAL A 19 11.28 -0.12 2.55
N ILE A 20 10.11 0.37 2.17
CA ILE A 20 9.73 1.78 2.30
C ILE A 20 9.74 2.22 3.77
N SER A 21 9.26 1.39 4.68
CA SER A 21 9.22 1.73 6.11
C SER A 21 10.60 1.95 6.74
N LEU A 22 11.64 1.36 6.13
CA LEU A 22 13.02 1.53 6.55
C LEU A 22 13.75 2.64 5.79
N SER A 23 13.07 3.38 4.90
CA SER A 23 13.67 4.48 4.14
C SER A 23 13.55 5.80 4.92
N PRO A 24 14.62 6.59 5.09
CA PRO A 24 15.99 6.33 4.70
C PRO A 24 16.60 5.34 5.70
N PHE A 25 17.48 4.45 5.25
CA PHE A 25 18.08 3.43 6.13
C PHE A 25 18.94 4.03 7.26
N LEU A 26 19.22 5.33 7.19
CA LEU A 26 19.94 6.11 8.18
C LEU A 26 19.02 6.42 9.38
N GLY A 27 19.44 6.02 10.58
CA GLY A 27 18.67 6.24 11.82
C GLY A 27 17.67 5.13 12.16
N VAL A 28 17.58 4.08 11.34
CA VAL A 28 16.76 2.90 11.62
C VAL A 28 17.39 2.05 12.73
N ASN A 29 16.59 1.62 13.70
CA ASN A 29 17.02 0.65 14.70
C ASN A 29 17.10 -0.76 14.09
N ALA A 30 18.32 -1.24 13.82
CA ALA A 30 18.56 -2.51 13.14
C ALA A 30 17.95 -3.72 13.88
N LEU A 31 18.01 -3.76 15.22
CA LEU A 31 17.42 -4.84 15.99
C LEU A 31 15.89 -4.86 15.84
N ARG A 32 15.23 -3.70 15.91
CA ARG A 32 13.78 -3.62 15.70
C ARG A 32 13.39 -3.92 14.26
N ALA A 33 14.17 -3.48 13.28
CA ALA A 33 13.96 -3.82 11.88
C ALA A 33 14.06 -5.34 11.61
N LEU A 34 14.94 -6.05 12.33
CA LEU A 34 15.04 -7.51 12.29
C LEU A 34 13.86 -8.20 12.97
N VAL A 35 13.42 -7.71 14.14
CA VAL A 35 12.21 -8.22 14.84
C VAL A 35 10.95 -7.99 14.02
N LEU A 36 10.93 -6.98 13.15
CA LEU A 36 9.81 -6.71 12.27
C LEU A 36 9.65 -7.77 11.17
N LEU A 37 10.72 -8.43 10.72
CA LEU A 37 10.65 -9.48 9.69
C LEU A 37 9.68 -10.62 10.04
N PRO A 38 9.76 -11.27 11.22
CA PRO A 38 8.79 -12.30 11.60
C PRO A 38 7.37 -11.75 11.74
N ILE A 39 7.20 -10.50 12.17
CA ILE A 39 5.87 -9.85 12.25
C ILE A 39 5.27 -9.71 10.85
N VAL A 40 6.02 -9.24 9.87
CA VAL A 40 5.58 -9.13 8.47
C VAL A 40 5.32 -10.52 7.88
N ALA A 41 6.23 -11.46 8.10
CA ALA A 41 6.15 -12.83 7.62
C ALA A 41 4.92 -13.58 8.17
N TYR A 42 4.44 -13.22 9.36
CA TYR A 42 3.19 -13.72 9.94
C TYR A 42 1.95 -12.95 9.45
N THR A 43 2.04 -11.62 9.37
CA THR A 43 0.92 -10.75 8.99
C THR A 43 0.43 -11.05 7.57
N LEU A 44 1.33 -11.23 6.60
CA LEU A 44 0.95 -11.42 5.19
C LEU A 44 0.16 -12.73 4.94
N PRO A 45 0.58 -13.92 5.45
CA PRO A 45 -0.23 -15.13 5.37
C PRO A 45 -1.59 -15.02 6.07
N VAL A 46 -1.66 -14.32 7.20
CA VAL A 46 -2.94 -14.09 7.89
C VAL A 46 -3.86 -13.27 6.99
N LEU A 47 -3.37 -12.15 6.43
CA LEU A 47 -4.13 -11.33 5.48
C LEU A 47 -4.58 -12.14 4.25
N GLU A 48 -3.70 -12.96 3.66
CA GLU A 48 -4.05 -13.84 2.54
C GLU A 48 -5.18 -14.81 2.87
N LYS A 49 -5.19 -15.33 4.10
CA LYS A 49 -6.19 -16.28 4.58
C LYS A 49 -7.53 -15.61 4.83
N ILE A 50 -7.53 -14.45 5.50
CA ILE A 50 -8.76 -13.81 5.98
C ILE A 50 -9.42 -12.92 4.92
N GLN A 51 -8.65 -12.31 4.01
CA GLN A 51 -9.15 -11.34 3.04
C GLN A 51 -10.37 -11.85 2.23
N PRO A 52 -10.37 -13.06 1.64
CA PRO A 52 -11.53 -13.54 0.87
C PRO A 52 -12.80 -13.71 1.72
N LYS A 53 -12.64 -14.02 3.01
CA LYS A 53 -13.76 -14.19 3.94
C LYS A 53 -14.37 -12.86 4.34
N PHE A 54 -13.51 -11.85 4.58
CA PHE A 54 -13.97 -10.48 4.81
C PHE A 54 -14.65 -9.88 3.58
N MET A 55 -14.12 -10.12 2.37
CA MET A 55 -14.75 -9.67 1.11
C MET A 55 -16.17 -10.24 0.91
N THR A 56 -16.41 -11.46 1.39
CA THR A 56 -17.71 -12.15 1.26
C THR A 56 -18.58 -12.03 2.51
N MET A 57 -18.10 -11.32 3.55
CA MET A 57 -18.71 -11.23 4.88
C MET A 57 -19.02 -12.59 5.53
N LYS A 58 -18.26 -13.63 5.17
CA LYS A 58 -18.34 -14.99 5.75
C LYS A 58 -17.22 -15.21 6.76
N VAL A 59 -17.18 -14.36 7.78
CA VAL A 59 -16.10 -14.33 8.78
C VAL A 59 -16.53 -15.12 10.01
N GLY A 60 -15.75 -16.12 10.42
CA GLY A 60 -15.97 -16.84 11.68
C GLY A 60 -15.20 -16.25 12.85
N HIS A 61 -15.52 -16.66 14.08
CA HIS A 61 -14.82 -16.21 15.29
C HIS A 61 -13.31 -16.47 15.26
N SER A 62 -12.87 -17.60 14.70
CA SER A 62 -11.45 -17.93 14.55
C SER A 62 -10.73 -17.01 13.56
N ASP A 63 -11.42 -16.47 12.56
CA ASP A 63 -10.84 -15.52 11.61
C ASP A 63 -10.67 -14.13 12.26
N VAL A 64 -11.64 -13.72 13.09
CA VAL A 64 -11.54 -12.51 13.90
C VAL A 64 -10.38 -12.62 14.89
N LEU A 65 -10.27 -13.75 15.60
CA LEU A 65 -9.17 -13.99 16.53
C LEU A 65 -7.80 -13.90 15.83
N LEU A 66 -7.66 -14.51 14.66
CA LEU A 66 -6.43 -14.41 13.86
C LEU A 66 -6.11 -12.97 13.46
N ALA A 67 -7.13 -12.18 13.08
CA ALA A 67 -6.95 -10.77 12.74
C ALA A 67 -6.51 -9.95 13.97
N VAL A 68 -7.09 -10.20 15.14
CA VAL A 68 -6.71 -9.54 16.41
C VAL A 68 -5.26 -9.88 16.79
N ILE A 69 -4.88 -11.16 16.72
CA ILE A 69 -3.51 -11.60 17.02
C ILE A 69 -2.51 -10.94 16.05
N ALA A 70 -2.83 -10.90 14.75
CA ALA A 70 -2.00 -10.21 13.76
C ALA A 70 -1.95 -8.69 13.98
N GLY A 71 -2.99 -8.10 14.56
CA GLY A 71 -3.07 -6.69 14.92
C GLY A 71 -2.27 -6.31 16.18
N LEU A 72 -2.04 -7.27 17.08
CA LEU A 72 -1.49 -7.03 18.42
C LEU A 72 -0.12 -6.30 18.43
N PRO A 73 0.85 -6.63 17.57
CA PRO A 73 2.14 -5.92 17.54
C PRO A 73 1.99 -4.41 17.26
N TYR A 74 0.91 -4.02 16.58
CA TYR A 74 0.65 -2.62 16.21
C TYR A 74 -0.09 -1.85 17.30
N VAL A 75 -0.87 -2.53 18.15
CA VAL A 75 -1.55 -1.89 19.29
C VAL A 75 -0.54 -1.33 20.29
N LEU A 76 0.64 -1.95 20.39
CA LEU A 76 1.74 -1.49 21.25
C LEU A 76 2.34 -0.14 20.82
N LEU A 77 2.01 0.36 19.62
CA LEU A 77 2.42 1.68 19.13
C LEU A 77 1.47 2.81 19.58
N TRP A 78 0.42 2.50 20.35
CA TRP A 78 -0.50 3.49 20.90
C TRP A 78 0.19 4.35 21.98
N PRO A 79 -0.01 5.68 22.03
CA PRO A 79 -0.96 6.49 21.28
C PRO A 79 -0.36 7.26 20.09
N SER A 80 0.29 6.57 19.13
CA SER A 80 0.79 7.25 17.93
C SER A 80 -0.36 7.69 16.99
N PRO A 81 -0.44 8.98 16.59
CA PRO A 81 -1.49 9.46 15.69
C PRO A 81 -1.45 8.79 14.30
N TYR A 82 -0.30 8.24 13.90
CA TYR A 82 -0.14 7.55 12.62
C TYR A 82 -0.87 6.20 12.57
N LEU A 83 -1.32 5.65 13.72
CA LEU A 83 -2.23 4.50 13.78
C LEU A 83 -3.59 4.79 13.14
N LEU A 84 -3.98 6.06 13.08
CA LEU A 84 -5.26 6.47 12.49
C LEU A 84 -5.32 6.17 10.99
N VAL A 85 -4.20 6.27 10.26
CA VAL A 85 -4.20 6.08 8.80
C VAL A 85 -4.53 4.62 8.44
N PRO A 86 -3.79 3.59 8.90
CA PRO A 86 -4.15 2.20 8.63
C PRO A 86 -5.47 1.80 9.29
N GLY A 87 -5.76 2.30 10.51
CA GLY A 87 -7.02 2.00 11.20
C GLY A 87 -8.25 2.48 10.43
N ALA A 88 -8.23 3.72 9.94
CA ALA A 88 -9.31 4.29 9.13
C ALA A 88 -9.45 3.56 7.79
N LEU A 89 -8.34 3.22 7.13
CA LEU A 89 -8.38 2.45 5.87
C LEU A 89 -8.95 1.05 6.07
N LEU A 90 -8.58 0.36 7.16
CA LEU A 90 -9.15 -0.95 7.51
C LEU A 90 -10.66 -0.84 7.78
N ALA A 91 -11.07 0.11 8.63
CA ALA A 91 -12.48 0.33 8.94
C ALA A 91 -13.30 0.66 7.68
N ALA A 92 -12.81 1.56 6.83
CA ALA A 92 -13.45 1.91 5.57
C ALA A 92 -13.52 0.71 4.62
N THR A 93 -12.46 -0.10 4.52
CA THR A 93 -12.45 -1.33 3.71
C THR A 93 -13.58 -2.28 4.13
N LEU A 94 -13.70 -2.53 5.44
CA LEU A 94 -14.75 -3.39 5.98
C LEU A 94 -16.14 -2.82 5.73
N LEU A 95 -16.31 -1.51 5.88
CA LEU A 95 -17.57 -0.81 5.61
C LEU A 95 -18.01 -0.97 4.14
N PHE A 96 -17.08 -0.80 3.18
CA PHE A 96 -17.41 -0.99 1.77
C PHE A 96 -17.73 -2.44 1.42
N TYR A 97 -17.06 -3.43 2.02
CA TYR A 97 -17.43 -4.84 1.85
C TYR A 97 -18.79 -5.17 2.46
N TYR A 98 -19.13 -4.59 3.61
CA TYR A 98 -20.46 -4.71 4.21
C TYR A 98 -21.56 -4.20 3.26
N PHE A 99 -21.35 -3.05 2.61
CA PHE A 99 -22.24 -2.52 1.58
C PHE A 99 -22.07 -3.17 0.19
N ARG A 100 -21.37 -4.31 0.09
CA ARG A 100 -21.13 -5.06 -1.16
C ARG A 100 -20.43 -4.27 -2.27
N ASN A 101 -19.77 -3.17 -1.92
CA ASN A 101 -19.00 -2.35 -2.85
C ASN A 101 -17.56 -2.89 -2.96
N THR A 102 -17.42 -3.99 -3.72
CA THR A 102 -16.13 -4.69 -3.87
C THR A 102 -15.06 -3.84 -4.54
N LEU A 103 -15.42 -2.86 -5.37
CA LEU A 103 -14.46 -1.97 -6.03
C LEU A 103 -13.70 -1.13 -4.99
N TRP A 104 -14.41 -0.33 -4.21
CA TRP A 104 -13.77 0.55 -3.22
C TRP A 104 -13.19 -0.24 -2.04
N GLY A 105 -13.81 -1.37 -1.68
CA GLY A 105 -13.23 -2.29 -0.71
C GLY A 105 -11.86 -2.83 -1.15
N ASN A 106 -11.68 -3.20 -2.42
CA ASN A 106 -10.39 -3.64 -2.95
C ASN A 106 -9.35 -2.51 -2.96
N VAL A 107 -9.76 -1.31 -3.40
CA VAL A 107 -8.87 -0.13 -3.45
C VAL A 107 -8.35 0.19 -2.05
N LEU A 108 -9.25 0.33 -1.09
CA LEU A 108 -8.88 0.70 0.28
C LEU A 108 -8.17 -0.43 1.00
N GLY A 109 -8.53 -1.70 0.76
CA GLY A 109 -7.85 -2.84 1.34
C GLY A 109 -6.40 -2.97 0.86
N THR A 110 -6.15 -2.68 -0.42
CA THR A 110 -4.78 -2.62 -0.98
C THR A 110 -4.01 -1.44 -0.38
N THR A 111 -4.65 -0.28 -0.28
CA THR A 111 -4.07 0.92 0.34
C THR A 111 -3.75 0.72 1.81
N PHE A 112 -4.59 -0.01 2.54
CA PHE A 112 -4.37 -0.40 3.94
C PHE A 112 -3.05 -1.16 4.09
N ILE A 113 -2.79 -2.16 3.24
CA ILE A 113 -1.54 -2.92 3.30
C ILE A 113 -0.33 -2.02 3.02
N ALA A 114 -0.44 -1.07 2.09
CA ALA A 114 0.60 -0.06 1.86
C ALA A 114 0.84 0.82 3.09
N SER A 115 -0.24 1.25 3.74
CA SER A 115 -0.19 2.12 4.92
C SER A 115 0.42 1.48 6.15
N LEU A 116 0.53 0.14 6.21
CA LEU A 116 1.29 -0.54 7.28
C LEU A 116 2.75 -0.09 7.33
N SER A 117 3.30 0.45 6.23
CA SER A 117 4.62 1.08 6.20
C SER A 117 4.80 2.20 7.23
N PHE A 118 3.73 2.92 7.61
CA PHE A 118 3.80 3.89 8.71
C PHE A 118 4.07 3.22 10.06
N LEU A 119 3.35 2.13 10.36
CA LEU A 119 3.47 1.43 11.63
C LEU A 119 4.81 0.73 11.74
N TRP A 120 5.26 0.16 10.63
CA TRP A 120 6.56 -0.49 10.51
C TRP A 120 7.72 0.48 10.66
N ALA A 121 7.60 1.69 10.11
CA ALA A 121 8.59 2.73 10.27
C ALA A 121 8.69 3.16 11.75
N LEU A 122 7.55 3.39 12.40
CA LEU A 122 7.50 3.71 13.82
C LEU A 122 8.07 2.59 14.70
N PHE A 123 7.74 1.34 14.39
CA PHE A 123 8.28 0.19 15.10
C PHE A 123 9.81 0.15 15.00
N ALA A 124 10.35 0.42 13.82
CA ALA A 124 11.79 0.47 13.56
C ALA A 124 12.46 1.79 14.01
N GLU A 125 11.74 2.66 14.74
CA GLU A 125 12.19 3.99 15.20
C GLU A 125 12.61 4.94 14.06
N ASN A 126 12.09 4.71 12.85
CA ASN A 126 12.30 5.59 11.71
C ASN A 126 11.31 6.76 11.75
N GLY A 127 11.80 7.94 12.14
CA GLY A 127 11.01 9.17 12.21
C GLY A 127 10.71 9.83 10.86
N PHE A 128 11.38 9.43 9.78
CA PHE A 128 11.14 10.01 8.46
C PHE A 128 10.02 9.26 7.73
N LEU A 129 8.78 9.62 8.04
CA LEU A 129 7.58 8.94 7.55
C LEU A 129 7.11 9.38 6.16
N LEU A 130 7.79 10.35 5.54
CA LEU A 130 7.42 10.89 4.24
C LEU A 130 7.40 9.81 3.13
N PRO A 131 8.36 8.85 3.06
CA PRO A 131 8.32 7.77 2.08
C PRO A 131 7.09 6.87 2.24
N SER A 132 6.64 6.61 3.49
CA SER A 132 5.42 5.87 3.76
C SER A 132 4.17 6.59 3.22
N ALA A 133 4.14 7.93 3.28
CA ALA A 133 3.07 8.73 2.68
C ALA A 133 3.07 8.64 1.14
N TYR A 134 4.25 8.80 0.52
CA TYR A 134 4.43 8.64 -0.93
C TYR A 134 3.94 7.26 -1.40
N TRP A 135 4.40 6.21 -0.72
CA TRP A 135 4.03 4.83 -1.05
C TRP A 135 2.53 4.59 -0.90
N THR A 136 1.92 5.05 0.20
CA THR A 136 0.49 4.86 0.45
C THR A 136 -0.37 5.54 -0.61
N LEU A 137 -0.08 6.79 -0.96
CA LEU A 137 -0.85 7.54 -1.97
C LEU A 137 -0.59 7.05 -3.41
N TYR A 138 0.63 6.62 -3.69
CA TYR A 138 0.97 5.94 -4.94
C TYR A 138 0.16 4.65 -5.10
N VAL A 139 0.15 3.78 -4.09
CA VAL A 139 -0.60 2.51 -4.11
C VAL A 139 -2.10 2.75 -4.17
N PHE A 140 -2.62 3.76 -3.47
CA PHE A 140 -4.02 4.16 -3.56
C PHE A 140 -4.44 4.44 -5.01
N THR A 141 -3.72 5.34 -5.68
CA THR A 141 -3.98 5.67 -7.09
C THR A 141 -3.74 4.46 -8.00
N GLY A 142 -2.70 3.66 -7.72
CA GLY A 142 -2.42 2.41 -8.43
C GLY A 142 -3.58 1.41 -8.36
N ALA A 143 -4.19 1.25 -7.19
CA ALA A 143 -5.35 0.37 -7.02
C ALA A 143 -6.59 0.90 -7.75
N VAL A 144 -6.83 2.23 -7.72
CA VAL A 144 -7.89 2.88 -8.53
C VAL A 144 -7.64 2.65 -10.02
N TYR A 145 -6.40 2.76 -10.48
CA TYR A 145 -6.00 2.49 -11.87
C TYR A 145 -6.25 1.03 -12.28
N VAL A 146 -5.92 0.07 -11.43
CA VAL A 146 -6.18 -1.35 -11.69
C VAL A 146 -7.69 -1.62 -11.79
N GLU A 147 -8.49 -1.12 -10.85
CA GLU A 147 -9.95 -1.26 -10.90
C GLU A 147 -10.57 -0.54 -12.12
N TYR A 148 -9.99 0.57 -12.57
CA TYR A 148 -10.37 1.22 -13.83
C TYR A 148 -10.14 0.33 -15.04
N LYS A 149 -9.01 -0.36 -15.09
CA LYS A 149 -8.60 -1.18 -16.25
C LYS A 149 -9.46 -2.43 -16.45
N ILE A 150 -10.16 -2.89 -15.42
CA ILE A 150 -11.03 -4.08 -15.51
C ILE A 150 -12.24 -3.77 -16.43
N PRO A 151 -12.48 -4.57 -17.50
CA PRO A 151 -13.47 -4.25 -18.53
C PRO A 151 -14.88 -3.97 -17.99
N HIS A 152 -15.35 -4.79 -17.05
CA HIS A 152 -16.72 -4.75 -16.54
C HIS A 152 -16.95 -3.73 -15.42
N ARG A 153 -15.90 -3.09 -14.89
CA ARG A 153 -16.04 -2.09 -13.82
C ARG A 153 -16.54 -0.77 -14.37
N ARG A 154 -17.52 -0.15 -13.72
CA ARG A 154 -18.07 1.17 -14.10
C ARG A 154 -17.23 2.35 -13.58
N LEU A 155 -15.90 2.21 -13.57
CA LEU A 155 -14.99 3.31 -13.21
C LEU A 155 -14.58 4.08 -14.48
N LYS A 156 -14.54 5.41 -14.40
CA LYS A 156 -14.14 6.30 -15.50
C LYS A 156 -12.67 6.72 -15.32
N ALA A 157 -11.99 7.01 -16.44
CA ALA A 157 -10.59 7.44 -16.43
C ALA A 157 -10.37 8.71 -15.59
N TRP A 158 -11.34 9.63 -15.59
CA TRP A 158 -11.32 10.83 -14.75
C TRP A 158 -11.12 10.52 -13.25
N VAL A 159 -11.64 9.41 -12.74
CA VAL A 159 -11.49 9.06 -11.32
C VAL A 159 -10.02 8.77 -10.98
N VAL A 160 -9.29 8.11 -11.88
CA VAL A 160 -7.85 7.86 -11.73
C VAL A 160 -7.07 9.18 -11.76
N ARG A 161 -7.44 10.08 -12.69
CA ARG A 161 -6.79 11.41 -12.79
C ARG A 161 -7.01 12.23 -11.53
N ALA A 162 -8.25 12.28 -11.05
CA ALA A 162 -8.61 13.00 -9.84
C ALA A 162 -7.91 12.41 -8.60
N SER A 163 -7.89 11.09 -8.44
CA SER A 163 -7.18 10.46 -7.31
C SER A 163 -5.68 10.75 -7.34
N TRP A 164 -5.07 10.78 -8.53
CA TRP A 164 -3.66 11.13 -8.68
C TRP A 164 -3.39 12.61 -8.38
N LEU A 165 -4.19 13.53 -8.95
CA LEU A 165 -4.01 14.97 -8.71
C LEU A 165 -4.16 15.31 -7.23
N SER A 166 -5.13 14.72 -6.53
CA SER A 166 -5.27 14.85 -5.09
C SER A 166 -4.06 14.30 -4.33
N SER A 167 -3.52 13.17 -4.79
CA SER A 167 -2.31 12.56 -4.20
C SER A 167 -1.09 13.47 -4.40
N VAL A 168 -0.89 14.00 -5.60
CA VAL A 168 0.20 14.94 -5.90
C VAL A 168 0.09 16.22 -5.07
N LEU A 169 -1.12 16.76 -4.90
CA LEU A 169 -1.35 17.94 -4.09
C LEU A 169 -0.90 17.71 -2.64
N VAL A 170 -1.33 16.60 -2.03
CA VAL A 170 -0.94 16.23 -0.66
C VAL A 170 0.56 15.96 -0.56
N LEU A 171 1.16 15.24 -1.51
CA LEU A 171 2.60 14.96 -1.48
C LEU A 171 3.44 16.22 -1.70
N SER A 172 2.96 17.16 -2.51
CA SER A 172 3.61 18.46 -2.73
C SER A 172 3.64 19.28 -1.45
N THR A 173 2.52 19.35 -0.71
CA THR A 173 2.46 20.08 0.56
C THR A 173 3.34 19.43 1.63
N LEU A 174 3.36 18.10 1.72
CA LEU A 174 4.21 17.38 2.68
C LEU A 174 5.71 17.47 2.34
N SER A 175 6.07 17.76 1.09
CA SER A 175 7.47 17.75 0.63
C SER A 175 8.09 19.12 0.48
N VAL A 176 7.46 20.19 1.01
CA VAL A 176 8.01 21.55 0.97
C VAL A 176 9.46 21.59 1.48
N ASN A 177 9.76 20.84 2.54
CA ASN A 177 11.09 20.78 3.13
C ASN A 177 12.00 19.68 2.54
N TYR A 178 11.52 18.96 1.52
CA TYR A 178 12.21 17.84 0.86
C TYR A 178 11.87 17.81 -0.64
N PRO A 179 12.10 18.92 -1.39
CA PRO A 179 11.58 19.11 -2.74
C PRO A 179 12.12 18.08 -3.74
N ILE A 180 13.31 17.53 -3.49
CA ILE A 180 13.92 16.51 -4.36
C ILE A 180 13.06 15.24 -4.46
N LEU A 181 12.28 14.91 -3.43
CA LEU A 181 11.38 13.77 -3.44
C LEU A 181 10.26 13.91 -4.48
N LEU A 182 9.91 15.13 -4.89
CA LEU A 182 8.86 15.36 -5.89
C LEU A 182 9.22 14.78 -7.25
N LEU A 183 10.51 14.57 -7.53
CA LEU A 183 10.95 13.89 -8.76
C LEU A 183 10.43 12.45 -8.85
N THR A 184 10.13 11.79 -7.73
CA THR A 184 9.48 10.46 -7.72
C THR A 184 8.10 10.47 -8.34
N LEU A 185 7.43 11.63 -8.38
CA LEU A 185 6.07 11.77 -8.89
C LEU A 185 6.01 11.88 -10.42
N VAL A 186 7.15 12.07 -11.10
CA VAL A 186 7.19 12.30 -12.56
C VAL A 186 6.66 11.09 -13.33
N GLU A 187 7.23 9.90 -13.12
CA GLU A 187 6.80 8.70 -13.85
C GLU A 187 5.33 8.32 -13.54
N PRO A 188 4.90 8.28 -12.26
CA PRO A 188 3.51 7.99 -11.96
C PRO A 188 2.55 9.05 -12.53
N SER A 189 2.95 10.32 -12.63
CA SER A 189 2.14 11.38 -13.22
C SER A 189 1.86 11.17 -14.70
N ILE A 190 2.89 10.81 -15.47
CA ILE A 190 2.72 10.48 -16.88
C ILE A 190 1.71 9.34 -17.03
N ARG A 191 1.83 8.30 -16.19
CA ARG A 191 0.98 7.12 -16.26
C ARG A 191 -0.47 7.39 -15.83
N PHE A 192 -0.68 8.06 -14.71
CA PHE A 192 -1.99 8.20 -14.09
C PHE A 192 -2.82 9.36 -14.66
N LEU A 193 -2.17 10.39 -15.22
CA LEU A 193 -2.88 11.42 -15.98
C LEU A 193 -3.33 10.92 -17.35
N PHE A 194 -2.57 9.98 -17.94
CA PHE A 194 -2.88 9.36 -19.22
C PHE A 194 -3.07 7.85 -19.09
N PRO A 195 -4.13 7.38 -18.38
CA PRO A 195 -4.28 5.97 -18.04
C PRO A 195 -4.57 5.07 -19.25
N GLY A 196 -4.79 5.61 -20.45
CA GLY A 196 -5.14 4.85 -21.66
C GLY A 196 -6.51 4.17 -21.57
N GLN A 197 -6.79 3.25 -22.49
CA GLN A 197 -8.08 2.54 -22.56
C GLN A 197 -8.17 1.36 -21.57
N LYS A 198 -9.37 0.87 -21.30
CA LYS A 198 -9.56 -0.37 -20.51
C LYS A 198 -8.98 -1.57 -21.24
N LEU A 199 -8.75 -2.66 -20.49
CA LEU A 199 -8.32 -3.92 -21.09
C LEU A 199 -9.42 -4.46 -22.02
N GLY A 200 -9.03 -5.17 -23.07
CA GLY A 200 -9.98 -5.84 -23.96
C GLY A 200 -10.57 -7.10 -23.35
N SER A 201 -9.80 -7.78 -22.48
CA SER A 201 -10.19 -9.05 -21.88
C SER A 201 -9.65 -9.25 -20.47
N MET A 202 -10.31 -10.13 -19.69
CA MET A 202 -9.83 -10.54 -18.35
C MET A 202 -8.50 -11.29 -18.41
N LYS A 203 -8.14 -11.91 -19.55
CA LYS A 203 -6.87 -12.65 -19.73
C LYS A 203 -5.66 -11.71 -19.66
N GLU A 204 -5.83 -10.43 -19.97
CA GLU A 204 -4.76 -9.43 -19.92
C GLU A 204 -4.41 -8.95 -18.51
N ILE A 205 -5.23 -9.27 -17.49
CA ILE A 205 -5.00 -8.83 -16.11
C ILE A 205 -3.66 -9.33 -15.57
N ALA A 206 -3.29 -10.58 -15.88
CA ALA A 206 -2.00 -11.12 -15.45
C ALA A 206 -0.80 -10.36 -16.05
N THR A 207 -0.95 -9.86 -17.27
CA THR A 207 0.06 -9.06 -17.96
C THR A 207 0.09 -7.64 -17.39
N LEU A 208 -1.07 -7.06 -17.09
CA LEU A 208 -1.18 -5.77 -16.39
C LEU A 208 -0.49 -5.84 -15.02
N GLY A 209 -0.74 -6.91 -14.25
CA GLY A 209 -0.11 -7.12 -12.94
C GLY A 209 1.41 -7.22 -13.03
N ARG A 210 1.95 -7.98 -13.99
CA ARG A 210 3.41 -8.07 -14.22
C ARG A 210 4.03 -6.73 -14.62
N LYS A 211 3.35 -5.94 -15.47
CA LYS A 211 3.81 -4.59 -15.82
C LYS A 211 3.73 -3.64 -14.63
N GLY A 212 2.64 -3.70 -13.85
CA GLY A 212 2.45 -2.93 -12.63
C GLY A 212 3.56 -3.18 -11.62
N ALA A 213 3.83 -4.45 -11.31
CA ALA A 213 4.90 -4.89 -10.43
C ALA A 213 6.28 -4.30 -10.78
N ARG A 214 6.64 -4.25 -12.07
CA ARG A 214 7.90 -3.63 -12.53
C ARG A 214 7.92 -2.13 -12.29
N ARG A 215 6.78 -1.46 -12.46
CA ARG A 215 6.66 -0.01 -12.22
C ARG A 215 6.66 0.30 -10.73
N ASP A 216 6.04 -0.53 -9.91
CA ASP A 216 6.07 -0.42 -8.46
C ASP A 216 7.50 -0.56 -7.93
N ALA A 217 8.26 -1.52 -8.48
CA ALA A 217 9.69 -1.66 -8.18
C ALA A 217 10.50 -0.43 -8.60
N LEU A 218 10.25 0.11 -9.80
CA LEU A 218 10.90 1.35 -10.27
C LEU A 218 10.59 2.53 -9.34
N PHE A 219 9.33 2.74 -8.99
CA PHE A 219 8.90 3.79 -8.07
C PHE A 219 9.58 3.63 -6.71
N LEU A 220 9.62 2.41 -6.17
CA LEU A 220 10.30 2.11 -4.91
C LEU A 220 11.79 2.46 -4.97
N VAL A 221 12.50 2.05 -6.02
CA VAL A 221 13.94 2.33 -6.17
C VAL A 221 14.18 3.84 -6.21
N ILE A 222 13.40 4.59 -6.99
CA ILE A 222 13.54 6.05 -7.07
C ILE A 222 13.21 6.68 -5.71
N LEU A 223 12.14 6.26 -5.06
CA LEU A 223 11.71 6.80 -3.76
C LEU A 223 12.73 6.57 -2.67
N VAL A 224 13.27 5.36 -2.54
CA VAL A 224 14.32 5.05 -1.57
C VAL A 224 15.58 5.87 -1.88
N SER A 225 16.02 5.90 -3.14
CA SER A 225 17.24 6.63 -3.53
C SER A 225 17.14 8.13 -3.24
N LEU A 226 16.01 8.75 -3.59
CA LEU A 226 15.82 10.17 -3.33
C LEU A 226 15.55 10.45 -1.86
N SER A 227 14.99 9.51 -1.10
CA SER A 227 14.85 9.65 0.36
C SER A 227 16.21 9.65 1.06
N MET A 228 17.11 8.75 0.65
CA MET A 228 18.49 8.73 1.14
C MET A 228 19.21 10.05 0.80
N LEU A 229 19.14 10.48 -0.47
CA LEU A 229 19.76 11.73 -0.91
C LEU A 229 19.20 12.95 -0.17
N SER A 230 17.87 13.02 -0.03
CA SER A 230 17.17 14.10 0.68
C SER A 230 17.58 14.19 2.15
N HIS A 231 17.87 13.05 2.78
CA HIS A 231 18.36 13.01 4.16
C HIS A 231 19.83 13.41 4.28
N MET A 232 20.68 13.09 3.29
CA MET A 232 22.10 13.47 3.27
C MET A 232 22.35 14.94 2.95
N LEU A 233 21.40 15.61 2.28
CA LEU A 233 21.51 17.02 1.88
C LEU A 233 21.02 18.00 2.96
N ARG A 234 20.60 17.50 4.13
CA ARG A 234 20.25 18.29 5.31
C ARG A 234 21.40 18.35 6.29
#